data_AF-A0A059F0P7-F1
#
_entry.id   AF-A0A059F0P7-F1
#
_cell.length_a   1.000
_cell.length_b   1.000
_cell.length_c   1.000
_cell.angle_alpha   90.00
_cell.angle_beta   90.00
_cell.angle_gamma   90.00
#
_symmetry.space_group_name_H-M   'P 1'
#
loop_
_entity.id
_entity.type
_entity.pdbx_description
1 polymer ?
#
loop_
_entity_poly.entity_id
_entity_poly.type
_entity_poly.pdbx_seq_one_letter_code
_entity_poly.pdbx_strand_id
1 'polypeptide(L)'
;MKTISKEYLLTSFKLLSLTQREMQTLSLYILTNKIYYDDILECYYFVYNKSGIFHKLLLYYLANEIFQNEKKYQSQLYKQLREFVCKYFYDDFESSKKCIDLHKKYIELKNVWITKQIYENKELTSKSINETL
;
A
#
# COMPACT_ATOMS: atom_id res chain seq x y z
N MET A 1 -4.05 -17.66 -21.97
CA MET A 1 -4.34 -16.78 -20.81
C MET A 1 -3.34 -15.64 -20.81
N LYS A 2 -3.76 -14.38 -20.68
CA LYS A 2 -2.82 -13.25 -20.56
C LYS A 2 -2.33 -13.17 -19.12
N THR A 3 -1.08 -13.54 -18.84
CA THR A 3 -0.49 -13.37 -17.51
C THR A 3 -0.07 -11.92 -17.27
N ILE A 4 0.08 -11.52 -16.01
CA ILE A 4 0.71 -10.25 -15.64
C ILE A 4 2.24 -10.43 -15.64
N SER A 5 3.01 -9.41 -16.07
CA SER A 5 4.47 -9.47 -16.01
C SER A 5 4.96 -9.08 -14.61
N LYS A 6 5.58 -10.04 -13.90
CA LYS A 6 6.20 -9.80 -12.60
C LYS A 6 7.41 -8.87 -12.72
N GLU A 7 8.20 -8.98 -13.79
CA GLU A 7 9.36 -8.10 -14.02
C GLU A 7 8.93 -6.64 -14.14
N TYR A 8 7.84 -6.39 -14.88
CA TYR A 8 7.26 -5.05 -14.99
C TYR A 8 6.81 -4.54 -13.63
N LEU A 9 6.00 -5.32 -12.89
CA LEU A 9 5.54 -4.93 -11.55
C LEU A 9 6.69 -4.63 -10.59
N LEU A 10 7.68 -5.52 -10.50
CA LEU A 10 8.86 -5.33 -9.66
C LEU A 10 9.62 -4.07 -10.03
N THR A 11 9.78 -3.80 -11.33
CA THR A 11 10.47 -2.59 -11.81
C THR A 11 9.67 -1.34 -11.47
N SER A 12 8.37 -1.34 -11.74
CA SER A 12 7.47 -0.22 -11.44
C SER A 12 7.38 0.08 -9.94
N PHE A 13 7.32 -0.94 -9.08
CA PHE A 13 7.34 -0.75 -7.63
C PHE A 13 8.69 -0.20 -7.15
N LYS A 14 9.82 -0.73 -7.62
CA LYS A 14 11.16 -0.24 -7.21
C LYS A 14 11.42 1.20 -7.64
N LEU A 15 10.95 1.58 -8.82
CA LEU A 15 11.16 2.91 -9.41
C LEU A 15 10.04 3.90 -9.06
N LEU A 16 9.12 3.52 -8.17
CA LEU A 16 8.00 4.35 -7.79
C LEU A 16 8.48 5.71 -7.26
N SER A 17 7.88 6.77 -7.77
CA SER A 17 8.19 8.15 -7.38
C SER A 17 6.90 8.87 -6.91
N LEU A 18 7.04 10.10 -6.41
CA LEU A 18 5.90 10.93 -5.95
C LEU A 18 5.07 11.54 -7.09
N THR A 19 5.36 11.25 -8.36
CA THR A 19 4.59 11.87 -9.45
C THR A 19 3.17 11.30 -9.50
N GLN A 20 2.18 12.20 -9.48
CA GLN A 20 0.77 11.82 -9.50
C GLN A 20 0.41 10.97 -10.73
N ARG A 21 1.03 11.28 -11.89
CA ARG A 21 0.81 10.54 -13.13
C ARG A 21 1.28 9.08 -13.05
N GLU A 22 2.46 8.82 -12.49
CA GLU A 22 2.97 7.45 -12.36
C GLU A 22 2.12 6.63 -11.38
N MET A 23 1.76 7.23 -10.24
CA MET A 23 0.87 6.61 -9.25
C MET A 23 -0.50 6.24 -9.84
N GLN A 24 -1.13 7.16 -10.57
CA GLN A 24 -2.42 6.93 -11.22
C GLN A 24 -2.33 5.86 -12.31
N THR A 25 -1.27 5.91 -13.12
CA THR A 25 -1.08 4.96 -14.22
C THR A 25 -0.88 3.54 -13.68
N LEU A 26 -0.02 3.39 -12.65
CA LEU A 26 0.28 2.10 -12.05
C LEU A 26 -0.93 1.54 -11.26
N SER A 27 -1.63 2.38 -10.50
CA SER A 27 -2.85 1.95 -9.79
C SER A 27 -3.94 1.49 -10.76
N LEU A 28 -4.14 2.20 -11.88
CA LEU A 28 -5.07 1.78 -12.92
C LEU A 28 -4.66 0.42 -13.53
N TYR A 29 -3.38 0.25 -13.89
CA TYR A 29 -2.87 -1.01 -14.40
C TYR A 29 -3.13 -2.17 -13.43
N ILE A 30 -2.87 -1.97 -12.14
CA ILE A 30 -3.14 -2.95 -11.08
C ILE A 30 -4.63 -3.27 -10.98
N LEU A 31 -5.49 -2.25 -10.98
CA LEU A 31 -6.94 -2.43 -10.89
C LEU A 31 -7.53 -3.13 -12.11
N THR A 32 -7.02 -2.88 -13.32
CA THR A 32 -7.40 -3.59 -14.54
C THR A 32 -7.01 -5.07 -14.47
N ASN A 33 -5.89 -5.39 -13.80
CA ASN A 33 -5.36 -6.75 -13.69
C ASN A 33 -5.61 -7.40 -12.31
N LYS A 34 -6.55 -6.87 -11.51
CA LYS A 34 -6.81 -7.31 -10.14
C LYS A 34 -7.21 -8.79 -9.95
N ILE A 35 -7.48 -9.50 -11.05
CA ILE A 35 -7.69 -10.95 -11.02
C ILE A 35 -6.38 -11.72 -10.71
N TYR A 36 -5.22 -11.11 -11.00
CA TYR A 36 -3.89 -11.66 -10.70
C TYR A 36 -3.34 -11.11 -9.39
N TYR A 37 -4.21 -10.97 -8.38
CA TYR A 37 -3.88 -10.30 -7.13
C TYR A 37 -2.73 -10.99 -6.36
N ASP A 38 -2.63 -12.32 -6.43
CA ASP A 38 -1.55 -13.08 -5.77
C ASP A 38 -0.17 -12.62 -6.27
N ASP A 39 0.03 -12.56 -7.60
CA ASP A 39 1.29 -12.12 -8.21
C ASP A 39 1.58 -10.64 -7.94
N ILE A 40 0.55 -9.80 -7.94
CA ILE A 40 0.67 -8.36 -7.65
C ILE A 40 1.15 -8.16 -6.22
N LEU A 41 0.52 -8.82 -5.24
CA LEU A 41 0.85 -8.69 -3.83
C LEU A 41 2.18 -9.34 -3.49
N GLU A 42 2.54 -10.46 -4.12
CA GLU A 42 3.88 -11.05 -4.00
C GLU A 42 4.96 -10.04 -4.40
N CYS A 43 4.83 -9.41 -5.57
CA CYS A 43 5.79 -8.40 -6.03
C CYS A 43 5.80 -7.17 -5.12
N TYR A 44 4.62 -6.70 -4.69
CA TYR A 44 4.48 -5.55 -3.80
C TYR A 44 5.18 -5.82 -2.45
N TYR A 45 4.94 -6.99 -1.84
CA TYR A 45 5.52 -7.39 -0.55
C TYR A 45 7.02 -7.55 -0.66
N PHE A 46 7.50 -8.17 -1.74
CA PHE A 46 8.92 -8.33 -2.00
C PHE A 46 9.65 -6.97 -2.04
N VAL A 47 9.10 -5.98 -2.74
CA VAL A 47 9.69 -4.64 -2.81
C VAL A 47 9.56 -3.93 -1.47
N TYR A 48 8.39 -3.97 -0.83
CA TYR A 48 8.16 -3.38 0.49
C TYR A 48 9.17 -3.85 1.55
N ASN A 49 9.44 -5.17 1.61
CA ASN A 49 10.36 -5.76 2.59
C ASN A 49 11.81 -5.33 2.38
N LYS A 50 12.18 -4.91 1.15
CA LYS A 50 13.52 -4.39 0.82
C LYS A 50 13.61 -2.87 0.90
N SER A 51 12.50 -2.19 1.17
CA SER A 51 12.39 -0.74 1.06
C SER A 51 12.71 -0.02 2.37
N GLY A 52 13.42 1.10 2.25
CA GLY A 52 13.56 2.07 3.33
C GLY A 52 12.25 2.81 3.60
N ILE A 53 12.16 3.47 4.77
CA ILE A 53 10.92 4.08 5.26
C ILE A 53 10.30 5.11 4.30
N PHE A 54 11.12 5.87 3.58
CA PHE A 54 10.61 6.81 2.56
C PHE A 54 9.94 6.09 1.39
N HIS A 55 10.53 5.00 0.88
CA HIS A 55 9.96 4.28 -0.25
C HIS A 55 8.73 3.46 0.16
N LYS A 56 8.69 2.95 1.40
CA LYS A 56 7.48 2.36 1.98
C LYS A 56 6.29 3.33 1.97
N LEU A 57 6.53 4.62 2.28
CA LEU A 57 5.49 5.65 2.15
C LEU A 57 4.97 5.78 0.71
N LEU A 58 5.83 5.68 -0.31
CA LEU A 58 5.39 5.69 -1.70
C LEU A 58 4.49 4.50 -2.00
N LEU A 59 4.87 3.30 -1.54
CA LEU A 59 4.03 2.12 -1.70
C LEU A 59 2.66 2.29 -1.00
N TYR A 60 2.61 2.95 0.16
CA TYR A 60 1.34 3.29 0.81
C TYR A 60 0.52 4.33 0.04
N TYR A 61 1.15 5.30 -0.60
CA TYR A 61 0.44 6.22 -1.51
C TYR A 61 -0.14 5.50 -2.72
N LEU A 62 0.57 4.51 -3.27
CA LEU A 62 0.01 3.65 -4.33
C LEU A 62 -1.18 2.83 -3.82
N ALA A 63 -1.08 2.25 -2.62
CA ALA A 63 -2.18 1.53 -2.00
C ALA A 63 -3.40 2.45 -1.80
N ASN A 64 -3.17 3.69 -1.39
CA ASN A 64 -4.21 4.71 -1.29
C ASN A 64 -4.87 5.00 -2.64
N GLU A 65 -4.11 5.17 -3.74
CA GLU A 65 -4.70 5.33 -5.07
C GLU A 65 -5.55 4.13 -5.47
N ILE A 66 -5.10 2.90 -5.17
CA ILE A 66 -5.88 1.68 -5.42
C ILE A 66 -7.18 1.70 -4.60
N PHE A 67 -7.11 1.99 -3.30
CA PHE A 67 -8.29 2.04 -2.44
C PHE A 67 -9.32 3.07 -2.94
N GLN A 68 -8.88 4.26 -3.32
CA GLN A 68 -9.79 5.32 -3.76
C GLN A 68 -10.45 5.05 -5.12
N ASN A 69 -9.80 4.26 -5.98
CA ASN A 69 -10.29 3.98 -7.33
C ASN A 69 -10.99 2.62 -7.47
N GLU A 70 -10.96 1.77 -6.44
CA GLU A 70 -11.66 0.50 -6.48
C GLU A 70 -13.16 0.65 -6.17
N LYS A 71 -13.98 0.69 -7.23
CA LYS A 71 -15.44 0.95 -7.13
C LYS A 71 -16.26 0.03 -6.21
N LYS A 72 -15.76 -1.18 -5.89
CA LYS A 72 -16.55 -2.21 -5.20
C LYS A 72 -16.05 -2.55 -3.80
N TYR A 73 -14.83 -2.13 -3.39
CA TYR A 73 -14.23 -2.47 -2.09
C TYR A 73 -14.31 -3.97 -1.73
N GLN A 74 -14.32 -4.84 -2.73
CA GLN A 74 -14.68 -6.26 -2.58
C GLN A 74 -13.70 -7.20 -3.29
N SER A 75 -12.82 -6.69 -4.15
CA SER A 75 -11.82 -7.54 -4.79
C SER A 75 -10.87 -8.15 -3.76
N GLN A 76 -10.36 -9.33 -4.09
CA GLN A 76 -9.39 -10.01 -3.24
C GLN A 76 -8.11 -9.18 -3.06
N LEU A 77 -7.70 -8.49 -4.12
CA LEU A 77 -6.64 -7.47 -4.08
C LEU A 77 -6.91 -6.43 -2.99
N TYR A 78 -8.10 -5.83 -2.96
CA TYR A 78 -8.44 -4.79 -1.98
C TYR A 78 -8.40 -5.34 -0.55
N LYS A 79 -9.04 -6.49 -0.31
CA LYS A 79 -9.09 -7.10 1.01
C LYS A 79 -7.70 -7.40 1.56
N GLN A 80 -6.87 -8.08 0.76
CA GLN A 80 -5.52 -8.44 1.18
C GLN A 80 -4.58 -7.24 1.29
N LEU A 81 -4.71 -6.24 0.40
CA LEU A 81 -3.93 -5.00 0.53
C LEU A 81 -4.37 -4.18 1.76
N ARG A 82 -5.65 -4.25 2.15
CA ARG A 82 -6.15 -3.64 3.38
C ARG A 82 -5.58 -4.33 4.62
N GLU A 83 -5.60 -5.66 4.64
CA GLU A 83 -4.99 -6.48 5.71
C GLU A 83 -3.49 -6.21 5.84
N PHE A 84 -2.78 -6.08 4.70
CA PHE A 84 -1.38 -5.68 4.68
C PHE A 84 -1.15 -4.36 5.42
N VAL A 85 -1.94 -3.32 5.11
CA VAL A 85 -1.79 -2.01 5.75
C VAL A 85 -2.04 -2.12 7.26
N CYS A 86 -3.09 -2.82 7.69
CA CYS A 86 -3.33 -3.07 9.12
C CYS A 86 -2.15 -3.79 9.80
N LYS A 87 -1.50 -4.71 9.09
CA LYS A 87 -0.38 -5.48 9.63
C LYS A 87 0.90 -4.65 9.81
N TYR A 88 1.24 -3.81 8.85
CA TYR A 88 2.58 -3.19 8.79
C TYR A 88 2.61 -1.68 9.00
N PHE A 89 1.50 -0.97 8.77
CA PHE A 89 1.52 0.50 8.78
C PHE A 89 1.89 1.07 10.14
N TYR A 90 1.44 0.45 11.24
CA TYR A 90 1.76 0.91 12.59
C TYR A 90 3.27 0.95 12.86
N ASP A 91 3.99 -0.14 12.58
CA ASP A 91 5.43 -0.23 12.85
C ASP A 91 6.23 0.76 11.96
N ASP A 92 5.79 0.97 10.72
CA ASP A 92 6.38 2.00 9.83
C ASP A 92 6.07 3.42 10.32
N PHE A 93 4.84 3.69 10.73
CA PHE A 93 4.41 4.97 11.27
C PHE A 93 5.22 5.37 12.50
N GLU A 94 5.47 4.43 13.41
CA GLU A 94 6.35 4.63 14.57
C GLU A 94 7.81 4.85 14.14
N SER A 95 8.29 4.05 13.19
CA SER A 95 9.65 4.17 12.66
C SER A 95 9.90 5.53 11.97
N SER A 96 8.87 6.11 11.36
CA SER A 96 8.98 7.38 10.65
C SER A 96 9.19 8.58 11.58
N LYS A 97 8.88 8.47 12.89
CA LYS A 97 9.06 9.55 13.89
C LYS A 97 10.49 10.08 13.98
N LYS A 98 11.48 9.28 13.55
CA LYS A 98 12.89 9.67 13.45
C LYS A 98 13.14 10.82 12.46
N CYS A 99 12.23 11.07 11.53
CA CYS A 99 12.29 12.15 10.56
C CYS A 99 10.97 12.91 10.56
N ILE A 100 10.97 14.13 11.11
CA ILE A 100 9.75 14.93 11.35
C ILE A 100 8.94 15.15 10.07
N ASP A 101 9.60 15.56 8.98
CA ASP A 101 8.91 15.87 7.72
C ASP A 101 8.34 14.61 7.05
N LEU A 102 9.01 13.47 7.19
CA LEU A 102 8.47 12.19 6.74
C LEU A 102 7.27 11.77 7.60
N HIS A 103 7.35 11.93 8.92
CA HIS A 103 6.26 11.55 9.83
C HIS A 103 5.00 12.36 9.59
N LYS A 104 5.11 13.66 9.27
CA LYS A 104 3.95 14.48 8.87
C LYS A 104 3.19 13.87 7.68
N LYS A 105 3.92 13.37 6.67
CA LYS A 105 3.31 12.72 5.50
C LYS A 105 2.58 11.41 5.84
N TYR A 106 3.11 10.64 6.79
CA TYR A 106 2.43 9.47 7.33
C TYR A 106 1.15 9.83 8.09
N ILE A 107 1.18 10.90 8.90
CA ILE A 107 0.00 11.43 9.59
C ILE A 107 -1.07 11.86 8.59
N GLU A 108 -0.69 12.62 7.56
CA GLU A 108 -1.60 13.06 6.50
C GLU A 108 -2.27 11.87 5.82
N LEU A 109 -1.49 10.85 5.43
CA LEU A 109 -2.03 9.67 4.78
C LEU A 109 -3.01 8.89 5.69
N LYS A 110 -2.64 8.70 6.96
CA LYS A 110 -3.51 8.09 7.97
C LYS A 110 -4.82 8.87 8.11
N ASN A 111 -4.77 10.19 8.16
CA ASN A 111 -5.95 11.03 8.30
C ASN A 111 -6.85 10.95 7.05
N VAL A 112 -6.28 10.87 5.85
CA VAL A 112 -7.05 10.64 4.60
C VAL A 112 -7.83 9.33 4.70
N TRP A 113 -7.16 8.26 5.13
CA TRP A 113 -7.77 6.95 5.29
C TRP A 113 -8.90 6.90 6.30
N ILE A 114 -8.74 7.56 7.46
CA ILE A 114 -9.78 7.66 8.48
C ILE A 114 -10.96 8.51 7.97
N THR A 115 -10.67 9.68 7.38
CA THR A 115 -11.70 10.61 6.89
C THR A 115 -12.54 9.97 5.78
N LYS A 116 -11.92 9.18 4.90
CA LYS A 116 -12.60 8.45 3.83
C LYS A 116 -13.21 7.12 4.28
N GLN A 117 -13.18 6.81 5.58
CA GLN A 117 -13.72 5.58 6.16
C GLN A 117 -13.14 4.30 5.52
N ILE A 118 -11.89 4.36 5.05
CA ILE A 118 -11.17 3.18 4.56
C ILE A 118 -10.71 2.34 5.75
N TYR A 119 -10.30 3.01 6.84
CA TYR A 119 -9.90 2.40 8.10
C TYR A 119 -10.48 3.17 9.28
N GLU A 120 -10.76 2.45 10.37
CA GLU A 120 -10.99 3.01 11.69
C GLU A 120 -9.64 3.34 12.37
N ASN A 121 -9.60 4.35 13.23
CA ASN A 121 -8.34 4.77 13.87
C ASN A 121 -7.67 3.62 14.65
N LYS A 122 -8.44 2.79 15.36
CA LYS A 122 -7.93 1.65 16.15
C LYS A 122 -7.19 0.60 15.30
N GLU A 123 -7.57 0.45 14.03
CA GLU A 123 -6.94 -0.50 13.10
C GLU A 123 -5.52 -0.07 12.71
N LEU A 124 -5.19 1.22 12.86
CA LEU A 124 -3.91 1.80 12.49
C LEU A 124 -3.07 2.25 13.69
N THR A 125 -3.58 2.13 14.93
CA THR A 125 -2.90 2.57 16.16
C THR A 125 -2.43 1.46 17.08
N SER A 126 -2.72 0.20 16.74
CA SER A 126 -2.29 -0.94 17.51
C SER A 126 -1.33 -1.78 16.67
N LYS A 127 -0.30 -2.31 17.32
CA LYS A 127 0.54 -3.31 16.69
C LYS A 127 -0.34 -4.52 16.39
N SER A 128 -0.33 -4.99 15.15
CA SER A 128 -1.03 -6.22 14.80
C SER A 128 -0.48 -7.33 15.68
N ILE A 129 -1.34 -7.87 16.55
CA ILE A 129 -1.00 -9.03 17.37
C ILE A 129 -0.94 -10.18 16.39
N ASN A 130 0.28 -10.58 16.02
CA ASN A 130 0.46 -11.85 15.31
C ASN A 130 0.00 -12.94 16.28
N GLU A 131 -1.23 -13.43 16.13
CA GLU A 131 -1.57 -14.75 16.62
C GLU A 131 -0.64 -15.72 15.89
N THR A 132 0.42 -16.09 16.60
CA THR A 132 1.28 -17.20 16.22
C THR A 132 0.56 -18.42 16.78
N LEU A 133 -0.23 -19.09 15.93
CA LEU A 133 -0.72 -20.44 16.16
C LEU A 133 -0.45 -21.27 14.89
#